data_AF-A0A0K3BM57-F1
#
_entry.id   AF-A0A0K3BM57-F1
#
_cell.length_a   1.000
_cell.length_b   1.000
_cell.length_c   1.000
_cell.angle_alpha   90.00
_cell.angle_beta   90.00
_cell.angle_gamma   90.00
#
_symmetry.space_group_name_H-M   'P 1'
#
loop_
_entity.id
_entity.type
_entity.pdbx_description
1 polymer ?
#
loop_
_entity_poly.entity_id
_entity_poly.type
_entity_poly.pdbx_seq_one_letter_code
_entity_poly.pdbx_strand_id
1 'polypeptide(L)' 'MNGVQVDTWIRLESCDISYSIVDGMAEMQFGGLLDGLSVTATEKALINLRDKATEALEAIKAAEH' A
#
# COMPACT_ATOMS: atom_id res chain seq x y z
N MET A 1 -0.60 4.28 20.62
CA MET A 1 -1.21 3.61 19.44
C MET A 1 -2.25 4.56 18.86
N ASN A 2 -1.82 5.53 18.05
CA ASN A 2 -2.74 6.32 17.25
C ASN A 2 -2.89 5.60 15.93
N GLY A 3 -3.98 4.84 15.79
CA GLY A 3 -4.35 4.24 14.51
C GLY A 3 -4.44 5.34 13.46
N VAL A 4 -4.06 5.01 12.22
CA VAL A 4 -4.24 5.87 11.05
C VAL A 4 -5.68 6.40 11.10
N GLN A 5 -5.82 7.71 11.20
CA GLN A 5 -7.11 8.37 11.22
C GLN A 5 -7.83 8.01 9.93
N VAL A 6 -9.06 7.49 10.05
CA VAL A 6 -9.82 6.75 9.01
C VAL A 6 -10.02 7.50 7.68
N ASP A 7 -9.60 8.77 7.59
CA ASP A 7 -9.81 9.64 6.42
C ASP A 7 -8.52 10.37 5.96
N THR A 8 -7.34 9.88 6.33
CA THR A 8 -6.09 10.48 5.85
C THR A 8 -5.74 9.93 4.47
N TRP A 9 -5.84 10.78 3.45
CA TRP A 9 -5.36 10.48 2.10
C TRP A 9 -3.85 10.72 2.02
N ILE A 10 -3.10 9.67 1.70
CA ILE A 10 -1.66 9.74 1.45
C ILE A 10 -1.43 9.56 -0.05
N ARG A 11 -0.84 10.57 -0.68
CA ARG A 11 -0.46 10.48 -2.10
C ARG A 11 0.85 9.71 -2.20
N LEU A 12 0.83 8.59 -2.93
CA LEU A 12 2.02 7.85 -3.30
C LEU A 12 2.49 8.33 -4.68
N GLU A 13 3.65 8.99 -4.76
CA GLU A 13 4.33 9.32 -6.04
C GLU A 13 5.42 8.29 -6.33
N SER A 14 6.54 8.62 -7.02
CA SER A 14 7.67 7.71 -7.25
C SER A 14 8.08 7.00 -5.96
N CYS A 15 7.57 5.78 -5.77
CA CYS A 15 7.55 5.09 -4.48
C CYS A 15 8.32 3.80 -4.64
N ASP A 16 9.50 3.75 -4.04
CA ASP A 16 10.15 2.48 -3.77
C ASP A 16 9.33 1.76 -2.69
N ILE A 17 8.88 0.54 -3.02
CA ILE A 17 8.15 -0.32 -2.09
C ILE A 17 9.11 -1.42 -1.66
N SER A 18 9.39 -1.48 -0.36
CA SER A 18 10.17 -2.56 0.23
C SER A 18 9.31 -3.38 1.18
N TYR A 19 9.69 -4.63 1.43
CA TYR A 19 9.00 -5.47 2.39
C TYR A 19 9.96 -6.44 3.12
N SER A 20 9.54 -6.85 4.30
CA SER A 20 10.09 -7.98 5.05
C SER A 20 8.96 -8.92 5.46
N ILE A 21 9.27 -10.19 5.73
CA ILE A 21 8.31 -11.16 6.26
C ILE A 21 8.66 -11.45 7.71
N VAL A 22 7.74 -11.16 8.62
CA VAL A 22 7.89 -11.35 10.07
C VAL A 22 6.66 -12.07 10.59
N ASP A 23 6.84 -13.24 11.21
CA ASP A 23 5.76 -14.02 11.83
C ASP A 23 4.53 -14.27 10.92
N GLY A 24 4.76 -14.51 9.63
CA GLY A 24 3.69 -14.77 8.65
C GLY A 24 2.92 -13.52 8.19
N MET A 25 3.39 -12.34 8.59
CA MET A 25 2.91 -11.03 8.14
C MET A 25 3.95 -10.41 7.21
N ALA A 26 3.50 -9.65 6.22
CA ALA A 26 4.38 -8.75 5.49
C ALA A 26 4.41 -7.40 6.20
N GLU A 27 5.60 -6.92 6.54
CA GLU A 27 5.84 -5.53 6.88
C GLU A 27 6.27 -4.82 5.60
N MET A 28 5.48 -3.85 5.15
CA MET A 28 5.71 -3.12 3.90
C MET A 28 6.00 -1.66 4.20
N GLN A 29 6.97 -1.10 3.49
CA GLN A 29 7.29 0.31 3.52
C GLN A 29 7.11 0.91 2.12
N PHE A 30 6.29 1.95 2.04
CA PHE A 30 6.05 2.77 0.87
C PHE A 30 6.81 4.08 1.03
N GLY A 31 7.86 4.31 0.25
CA GLY A 31 8.74 5.49 0.38
C GLY A 31 9.87 5.30 1.41
N GLY A 32 10.45 6.40 1.87
CA GLY A 32 11.59 6.38 2.82
C GLY A 32 11.19 6.31 4.29
N LEU A 33 12.19 6.30 5.17
CA LEU A 33 11.99 6.22 6.63
C LEU A 33 11.35 7.49 7.22
N LEU A 34 11.58 8.66 6.60
CA LEU A 34 11.15 9.96 7.11
C LEU A 34 9.94 10.54 6.37
N ASP A 35 9.60 10.00 5.21
CA ASP A 35 8.59 10.52 4.27
C ASP A 35 7.69 9.41 3.70
N GLY A 36 7.73 8.21 4.29
CA GLY A 36 6.96 7.06 3.84
C GLY A 36 5.83 6.63 4.78
N LEU A 37 5.13 5.58 4.35
CA LEU A 37 4.11 4.88 5.12
C LEU A 37 4.57 3.45 5.34
N SER A 38 4.52 2.98 6.59
CA SER A 38 4.75 1.57 6.92
C SER A 38 3.44 0.91 7.31
N VAL A 39 3.18 -0.29 6.79
CA VAL A 39 1.99 -1.09 7.09
C VAL A 39 2.36 -2.54 7.31
N THR A 40 1.53 -3.26 8.07
CA THR A 40 1.64 -4.72 8.21
C THR A 40 0.40 -5.39 7.62
N ALA A 41 0.57 -6.43 6.83
CA ALA A 41 -0.54 -7.12 6.15
C ALA A 41 -0.43 -8.64 6.24
N THR A 42 -1.58 -9.29 6.40
CA THR A 42 -1.71 -10.76 6.24
C THR A 42 -1.67 -11.13 4.76
N GLU A 43 -1.43 -12.40 4.43
CA GLU A 43 -1.54 -12.92 3.06
C GLU A 43 -2.89 -12.56 2.41
N LYS A 44 -4.01 -12.76 3.13
CA LYS A 44 -5.35 -12.43 2.63
C LYS A 44 -5.50 -10.94 2.32
N ALA A 45 -4.93 -10.07 3.17
CA ALA A 45 -4.96 -8.62 2.95
C ALA A 45 -4.10 -8.23 1.73
N LEU A 46 -2.95 -8.87 1.52
CA LEU A 46 -2.09 -8.64 0.35
C LEU A 46 -2.77 -9.06 -0.96
N ILE A 47 -3.45 -10.20 -0.98
CA ILE A 47 -4.24 -10.63 -2.13
C ILE A 47 -5.29 -9.57 -2.49
N ASN A 48 -6.06 -9.12 -1.49
CA ASN A 48 -7.05 -8.07 -1.71
C ASN A 48 -6.43 -6.74 -2.17
N LEU A 49 -5.28 -6.35 -1.60
CA LEU A 49 -4.55 -5.15 -2.01
C LEU A 49 -4.09 -5.25 -3.47
N ARG A 50 -3.48 -6.37 -3.88
CA ARG A 50 -3.06 -6.62 -5.26
C ARG A 50 -4.23 -6.49 -6.22
N ASP A 51 -5.35 -7.15 -5.92
CA ASP A 51 -6.51 -7.21 -6.80
C ASP A 51 -7.12 -5.81 -6.96
N LYS A 52 -7.29 -5.07 -5.86
CA LYS A 52 -7.84 -3.70 -5.90
C LYS A 52 -6.91 -2.66 -6.51
N ALA A 53 -5.61 -2.76 -6.27
CA ALA A 53 -4.63 -1.90 -6.93
C ALA A 53 -4.61 -2.14 -8.45
N THR A 54 -4.72 -3.40 -8.87
CA THR A 54 -4.80 -3.76 -10.30
C THR A 54 -6.08 -3.23 -10.94
N GLU A 55 -7.23 -3.43 -10.29
CA GLU A 55 -8.51 -2.88 -10.74
C GLU A 55 -8.46 -1.36 -10.89
N ALA A 56 -7.91 -0.65 -9.90
CA ALA A 56 -7.77 0.80 -9.93
C ALA A 56 -6.84 1.28 -11.06
N LEU A 57 -5.72 0.57 -11.30
CA LEU A 57 -4.81 0.89 -12.39
C LEU A 57 -5.49 0.78 -13.76
N GLU A 58 -6.27 -0.28 -13.98
CA GLU A 58 -7.02 -0.45 -15.24
C GLU A 58 -8.11 0.61 -15.40
N ALA A 59 -8.78 1.01 -14.31
CA ALA A 59 -9.76 2.09 -14.34
C ALA A 59 -9.13 3.45 -14.69
N ILE A 60 -7.93 3.76 -14.17
CA ILE A 60 -7.19 4.97 -14.52
C ILE A 60 -6.86 4.98 -16.02
N LYS A 61 -6.28 3.89 -16.53
CA LYS A 61 -5.97 3.75 -17.96
C LYS A 61 -7.20 3.93 -18.84
N ALA A 62 -8.34 3.36 -18.45
CA ALA A 62 -9.58 3.48 -19.21
C ALA A 62 -10.17 4.91 -19.19
N ALA A 63 -9.88 5.71 -18.16
CA ALA A 63 -10.36 7.09 -18.03
C ALA A 63 -9.47 8.13 -18.74
N GLU A 64 -8.20 7.78 -19.01
CA GLU A 64 -7.25 8.64 -19.73
C GLU A 64 -7.34 8.51 -21.26
N HIS A 65 -8.22 7.63 -21.77
CA HIS A 65 -8.54 7.42 -23.19
C HIS A 65 -9.92 7.98 -23.56
#